data_AF-A0A2P7V734-F1
#
_entry.id   AF-A0A2P7V734-F1
#
_cell.length_a   1.000
_cell.length_b   1.000
_cell.length_c   1.000
_cell.angle_alpha   90.00
_cell.angle_beta   90.00
_cell.angle_gamma   90.00
#
_symmetry.space_group_name_H-M   'P 1'
#
loop_
_entity.id
_entity.type
_entity.pdbx_description
1 polymer ?
#
loop_
_entity_poly.entity_id
_entity_poly.type
_entity_poly.pdbx_seq_one_letter_code
_entity_poly.pdbx_strand_id
1 'polypeptide(L)'
;MLYFFASCLLVSFVIGFIFIFKFHKNNKPKFFVATFLTVAVSSLFGLGLHHAVLDRNADMITKAIESKGGSVINMSIIHDGRQSKTYEVIYQLNGKEILTQFRIKDAVNLEHIEELSVTD
;
A
#
# COMPACT_ATOMS: atom_id res chain seq x y z
N MET A 1 13.74 -6.38 3.21
CA MET A 1 12.50 -6.99 3.74
C MET A 1 11.63 -7.59 2.64
N LEU A 2 11.44 -6.92 1.50
CA LEU A 2 10.67 -7.41 0.33
C LEU A 2 11.11 -8.79 -0.20
N TYR A 3 12.42 -9.03 -0.31
CA TYR A 3 12.97 -10.31 -0.80
C TYR A 3 12.65 -11.51 0.10
N PHE A 4 12.51 -11.29 1.42
CA PHE A 4 12.19 -12.36 2.37
C PHE A 4 10.74 -12.84 2.19
N PHE A 5 9.81 -11.91 1.94
CA PHE A 5 8.41 -12.22 1.69
C PHE A 5 8.22 -13.00 0.38
N ALA A 6 8.91 -12.60 -0.69
CA ALA A 6 8.90 -13.32 -1.96
C ALA A 6 9.44 -14.77 -1.83
N SER A 7 10.51 -14.96 -1.04
CA SER A 7 11.05 -16.29 -0.76
C SER A 7 10.07 -17.19 0.00
N CYS A 8 9.35 -16.65 0.99
CA CYS A 8 8.32 -17.40 1.74
C CYS A 8 7.12 -17.80 0.87
N LEU A 9 6.70 -16.93 -0.06
CA LEU A 9 5.64 -17.23 -1.03
C LEU A 9 6.06 -18.36 -1.97
N LEU A 10 7.30 -18.31 -2.47
CA LEU A 10 7.83 -19.31 -3.39
C LEU A 10 7.92 -20.69 -2.72
N VAL A 11 8.38 -20.75 -1.46
CA VAL A 11 8.38 -21.98 -0.65
C VAL A 11 6.95 -22.51 -0.44
N SER A 12 6.00 -21.63 -0.10
CA SER A 12 4.59 -22.02 0.09
C SER A 12 3.96 -22.56 -1.19
N PHE A 13 4.28 -21.96 -2.34
CA PHE A 13 3.81 -22.44 -3.64
C PHE A 13 4.40 -23.80 -4.01
N VAL A 14 5.70 -24.01 -3.78
CA VAL A 14 6.37 -25.28 -4.04
C VAL A 14 5.82 -26.40 -3.15
N ILE A 15 5.61 -26.13 -1.85
CA ILE A 15 4.97 -27.09 -0.93
C ILE A 15 3.55 -27.40 -1.41
N GLY A 16 2.76 -26.36 -1.75
CA GLY A 16 1.44 -26.52 -2.33
C GLY A 16 1.45 -27.44 -3.54
N PHE A 17 2.35 -27.18 -4.51
CA PHE A 17 2.54 -27.93 -5.75
C PHE A 17 2.88 -29.42 -5.52
N ILE A 18 3.79 -29.71 -4.58
CA ILE A 18 4.17 -31.09 -4.21
C ILE A 18 2.97 -31.83 -3.61
N PHE A 19 2.17 -31.15 -2.78
CA PHE A 19 0.93 -31.71 -2.25
C PHE A 19 -0.10 -31.97 -3.36
N ILE A 20 -0.23 -31.11 -4.38
CA ILE A 20 -1.12 -31.34 -5.54
C ILE A 20 -0.77 -32.65 -6.24
N PHE A 21 0.51 -32.83 -6.59
CA PHE A 21 0.96 -34.03 -7.31
C PHE A 21 0.78 -35.30 -6.50
N LYS A 22 1.00 -35.25 -5.19
CA LYS A 22 0.83 -36.41 -4.29
C LYS A 22 -0.64 -36.76 -4.04
N PHE A 23 -1.53 -35.77 -3.96
CA PHE A 23 -2.97 -35.97 -3.68
C PHE A 23 -3.85 -36.15 -4.91
N HIS A 24 -3.42 -35.72 -6.11
CA HIS A 24 -4.09 -36.04 -7.37
C HIS A 24 -4.22 -37.57 -7.58
N LYS A 25 -3.28 -38.35 -7.02
CA LYS A 25 -3.31 -39.81 -7.08
C LYS A 25 -4.37 -40.45 -6.17
N ASN A 26 -5.05 -39.67 -5.31
CA ASN A 26 -5.92 -40.17 -4.25
C ASN A 26 -7.33 -39.55 -4.32
N ASN A 27 -7.97 -39.58 -5.50
CA ASN A 27 -9.43 -39.49 -5.78
C ASN A 27 -10.34 -38.56 -4.92
N LYS A 28 -9.82 -37.46 -4.35
CA LYS A 28 -10.62 -36.43 -3.64
C LYS A 28 -10.38 -35.03 -4.22
N PRO A 29 -10.74 -34.80 -5.50
CA PRO A 29 -10.51 -33.50 -6.17
C PRO A 29 -11.30 -32.35 -5.53
N LYS A 30 -12.44 -32.63 -4.87
CA LYS A 30 -13.34 -31.60 -4.32
C LYS A 30 -12.75 -30.84 -3.13
N PHE A 31 -12.05 -31.53 -2.23
CA PHE A 31 -11.38 -30.90 -1.09
C PHE A 31 -10.18 -30.07 -1.55
N PHE A 32 -9.50 -30.56 -2.59
CA PHE A 32 -8.30 -29.96 -3.14
C PHE A 32 -8.58 -28.64 -3.88
N VAL A 33 -9.63 -28.59 -4.71
CA VAL A 33 -10.05 -27.36 -5.40
C VAL A 33 -10.43 -26.27 -4.38
N ALA A 34 -11.10 -26.65 -3.29
CA ALA A 34 -11.43 -25.72 -2.23
C ALA A 34 -10.18 -25.16 -1.55
N THR A 35 -9.20 -26.00 -1.19
CA THR A 35 -7.95 -25.53 -0.58
C THR A 35 -7.14 -24.62 -1.51
N PHE A 36 -7.02 -24.97 -2.79
CA PHE A 36 -6.31 -24.14 -3.77
C PHE A 36 -7.01 -22.81 -4.00
N LEU A 37 -8.35 -22.81 -4.10
CA LEU A 37 -9.16 -21.60 -4.19
C LEU A 37 -8.98 -20.72 -2.95
N THR A 38 -8.96 -21.30 -1.74
CA THR A 38 -8.71 -20.56 -0.51
C THR A 38 -7.30 -19.94 -0.48
N VAL A 39 -6.26 -20.65 -0.93
CA VAL A 39 -4.89 -20.11 -0.98
C VAL A 39 -4.77 -18.98 -2.01
N ALA A 40 -5.39 -19.13 -3.18
CA ALA A 40 -5.41 -18.10 -4.22
C ALA A 40 -6.16 -16.83 -3.75
N VAL A 41 -7.31 -17.00 -3.12
CA VAL A 41 -8.08 -15.90 -2.52
C VAL A 41 -7.27 -15.23 -1.41
N SER A 42 -6.70 -15.99 -0.46
CA SER A 42 -5.85 -15.42 0.60
C SER A 42 -4.61 -14.72 0.06
N SER A 43 -4.05 -15.16 -1.07
CA SER A 43 -2.91 -14.49 -1.73
C SER A 43 -3.33 -13.20 -2.43
N LEU A 44 -4.50 -13.16 -3.08
CA LEU A 44 -5.09 -11.96 -3.65
C LEU A 44 -5.48 -10.94 -2.56
N PHE A 45 -6.02 -11.39 -1.44
CA PHE A 45 -6.29 -10.55 -0.27
C PHE A 45 -5.00 -10.09 0.43
N GLY A 46 -3.96 -10.94 0.48
CA GLY A 46 -2.65 -10.59 1.04
C GLY A 46 -1.92 -9.53 0.19
N LEU A 47 -1.95 -9.66 -1.14
CA LEU A 47 -1.45 -8.65 -2.09
C LEU A 47 -2.32 -7.39 -2.11
N GLY A 48 -3.64 -7.55 -2.01
CA GLY A 48 -4.60 -6.47 -1.90
C GLY A 48 -4.41 -5.64 -0.63
N LEU A 49 -4.16 -6.27 0.52
CA LEU A 49 -3.78 -5.58 1.75
C LEU A 49 -2.40 -4.92 1.66
N HIS A 50 -1.46 -5.51 0.92
CA HIS A 50 -0.12 -4.91 0.74
C HIS A 50 -0.15 -3.66 -0.17
N HIS A 51 -1.08 -3.59 -1.12
CA HIS A 51 -1.38 -2.38 -1.91
C HIS A 51 -2.34 -1.41 -1.20
N ALA A 52 -3.17 -1.92 -0.27
CA ALA A 52 -4.12 -1.14 0.52
C ALA A 52 -3.60 -0.71 1.89
N VAL A 53 -2.29 -0.84 2.17
CA VAL A 53 -1.64 0.08 3.11
C VAL A 53 -1.54 1.43 2.40
N LEU A 54 -2.71 2.03 2.15
CA LEU A 54 -2.84 3.45 1.87
C LEU A 54 -2.15 4.14 3.04
N ASP A 55 -1.08 4.86 2.71
CA ASP A 55 -0.37 5.66 3.67
C ASP A 55 -1.40 6.60 4.31
N ARG A 56 -1.72 6.37 5.59
CA ARG A 56 -2.75 7.14 6.32
C ARG A 56 -2.46 8.63 6.25
N ASN A 57 -1.18 8.97 6.13
CA ASN A 57 -0.63 10.29 5.90
C ASN A 57 -1.02 10.88 4.53
N ALA A 58 -0.99 10.08 3.47
CA ALA A 58 -1.40 10.50 2.13
C ALA A 58 -2.90 10.81 2.09
N ASP A 59 -3.73 9.97 2.72
CA ASP A 59 -5.18 10.21 2.86
C ASP A 59 -5.47 11.52 3.61
N MET A 60 -4.71 11.82 4.66
CA MET A 60 -4.84 13.08 5.39
C MET A 60 -4.45 14.30 4.56
N ILE A 61 -3.36 14.22 3.79
CA ILE A 61 -2.94 15.34 2.92
C ILE A 61 -4.00 15.56 1.83
N THR A 62 -4.50 14.49 1.22
CA THR A 62 -5.59 14.58 0.24
C THR A 62 -6.82 15.26 0.85
N LYS A 63 -7.30 14.81 2.02
CA LYS A 63 -8.45 15.42 2.69
C LYS A 63 -8.22 16.88 3.07
N ALA A 64 -7.02 17.24 3.52
CA ALA A 64 -6.68 18.63 3.82
C ALA A 64 -6.77 19.52 2.57
N ILE A 65 -6.30 19.04 1.42
CA ILE A 65 -6.38 19.75 0.14
C ILE A 65 -7.82 19.84 -0.36
N GLU A 66 -8.58 18.75 -0.31
CA GLU A 66 -9.99 18.71 -0.70
C GLU A 66 -10.85 19.62 0.17
N SER A 67 -10.60 19.70 1.47
CA SER A 67 -11.30 20.62 2.39
C SER A 67 -11.10 22.10 2.03
N LYS A 68 -10.02 22.44 1.31
CA LYS A 68 -9.75 23.78 0.80
C LYS A 68 -10.33 24.01 -0.60
N GLY A 69 -11.02 23.00 -1.18
CA GLY A 69 -11.55 23.04 -2.54
C GLY A 69 -10.51 22.70 -3.62
N GLY A 70 -9.39 22.07 -3.24
CA GLY A 70 -8.35 21.63 -4.17
C GLY A 70 -8.51 20.16 -4.58
N SER A 71 -7.76 19.75 -5.60
CA SER A 71 -7.68 18.35 -6.06
C SER A 71 -6.22 17.92 -6.18
N VAL A 72 -5.85 16.79 -5.60
CA VAL A 72 -4.49 16.25 -5.72
C VAL A 72 -4.27 15.69 -7.12
N ILE A 73 -3.25 16.18 -7.82
CA ILE A 73 -2.85 15.69 -9.16
C ILE A 73 -1.81 14.58 -9.01
N ASN A 74 -0.80 14.81 -8.17
CA ASN A 74 0.25 13.84 -7.92
C ASN A 74 0.77 13.97 -6.48
N MET A 75 1.20 12.86 -5.90
CA MET A 75 1.77 12.80 -4.56
C MET A 75 2.88 11.76 -4.54
N SER A 76 4.06 12.18 -4.10
CA SER A 76 5.22 11.31 -3.97
C SER A 76 5.92 11.51 -2.63
N ILE A 77 6.57 10.47 -2.13
CA ILE A 77 7.37 10.54 -0.89
C ILE A 77 8.80 10.88 -1.29
N ILE A 78 9.27 12.05 -0.88
CA ILE A 78 10.65 12.51 -1.15
C ILE A 78 11.61 12.15 -0.02
N HIS A 79 11.09 11.88 1.18
CA HIS A 79 11.89 11.42 2.31
C HIS A 79 11.07 10.51 3.24
N ASP A 80 11.56 9.29 3.49
CA ASP A 80 10.96 8.31 4.39
C ASP A 80 11.91 8.01 5.57
N GLY A 81 11.83 8.85 6.60
CA GLY A 81 12.58 8.70 7.84
C GLY A 81 11.79 7.93 8.88
N ARG A 82 12.48 7.25 9.82
CA ARG A 82 11.84 6.47 10.90
C ARG A 82 10.81 7.25 11.73
N GLN A 83 10.94 8.57 11.82
CA GLN A 83 10.08 9.45 12.63
C GLN A 83 9.37 10.53 11.81
N SER A 84 9.71 10.69 10.53
CA SER A 84 9.16 11.76 9.69
C SER A 84 9.09 11.33 8.24
N LYS A 85 7.95 11.54 7.61
CA LYS A 85 7.78 11.41 6.16
C LYS A 85 7.56 12.78 5.55
N THR A 86 8.28 13.06 4.46
CA THR A 86 8.07 14.27 3.67
C THR A 86 7.48 13.88 2.33
N TYR A 87 6.33 14.48 2.03
CA TYR A 87 5.59 14.30 0.79
C TYR A 87 5.78 15.54 -0.06
N GLU A 88 5.95 15.32 -1.35
CA GLU A 88 5.82 16.33 -2.37
C GLU A 88 4.48 16.12 -3.06
N VAL A 89 3.65 17.16 -3.05
CA VAL A 89 2.28 17.09 -3.55
C VAL A 89 2.06 18.20 -4.55
N ILE A 90 1.62 17.80 -5.73
CA ILE A 90 1.14 18.70 -6.77
C ILE A 90 -0.38 18.65 -6.68
N TYR A 91 -1.01 19.79 -6.40
CA TYR A 91 -2.46 19.89 -6.35
C TYR A 91 -2.99 21.07 -7.15
N GLN A 92 -4.19 20.93 -7.68
CA GLN A 92 -4.92 22.00 -8.34
C GLN A 92 -5.78 22.72 -7.31
N LEU A 93 -5.63 24.04 -7.20
CA LEU A 93 -6.51 24.89 -6.41
C LEU A 93 -6.87 26.12 -7.24
N ASN A 94 -8.17 26.43 -7.37
CA ASN A 94 -8.66 27.55 -8.18
C ASN A 94 -8.15 27.53 -9.64
N GLY A 95 -7.98 26.34 -10.22
CA GLY A 95 -7.50 26.17 -11.60
C GLY A 95 -5.98 26.34 -11.79
N LYS A 96 -5.21 26.56 -10.72
CA LYS A 96 -3.74 26.61 -10.75
C LYS A 96 -3.14 25.37 -10.13
N GLU A 97 -2.06 24.86 -10.72
CA GLU A 97 -1.26 23.80 -10.13
C GLU A 97 -0.29 24.41 -9.11
N ILE A 98 -0.20 23.80 -7.93
CA ILE A 98 0.64 24.25 -6.82
C ILE A 98 1.49 23.07 -6.37
N LEU A 99 2.80 23.30 -6.26
CA LEU A 99 3.75 22.33 -5.71
C LEU A 99 4.04 22.68 -4.25
N THR A 100 3.65 21.78 -3.35
CA THR A 100 3.86 21.96 -1.91
C THR A 100 4.49 20.73 -1.29
N GLN A 101 5.40 20.96 -0.35
CA GLN A 101 5.99 19.89 0.45
C GLN A 101 5.34 19.84 1.84
N PHE A 102 4.81 18.68 2.20
CA PHE A 102 4.21 18.40 3.50
C PHE A 102 5.13 17.50 4.29
N ARG A 103 5.52 17.91 5.51
CA ARG A 103 6.22 17.03 6.44
C ARG A 103 5.27 16.60 7.56
N ILE A 104 5.15 15.28 7.71
CA ILE A 104 4.39 14.64 8.78
C ILE A 104 5.40 14.03 9.75
N LYS A 105 5.46 14.59 10.96
CA LYS A 105 6.22 14.05 12.09
C LYS A 105 5.28 13.15 12.90
N ASP A 106 5.81 12.03 13.41
CA ASP A 106 5.09 11.02 14.20
C ASP A 106 3.92 10.32 13.50
N ALA A 107 4.17 9.09 13.02
CA ALA A 107 3.12 8.22 12.44
C ALA A 107 2.05 7.75 13.46
N VAL A 108 2.20 8.08 14.75
CA VAL A 108 1.38 7.58 15.85
C VAL A 108 0.54 8.70 16.50
N ASN A 109 0.90 9.99 16.34
CA ASN A 109 0.15 11.11 16.92
C ASN A 109 -0.06 12.23 15.89
N LEU A 110 -1.32 12.35 15.48
CA LEU A 110 -1.81 13.08 14.31
C LEU A 110 -2.05 14.58 14.61
N GLU A 111 -1.05 15.32 15.07
CA GLU A 111 -1.27 16.71 15.50
C GLU A 111 -0.42 17.78 14.79
N HIS A 112 0.56 17.45 13.95
CA HIS A 112 1.36 18.46 13.24
C HIS A 112 1.59 18.11 11.76
N ILE A 113 0.74 18.67 10.88
CA ILE A 113 1.05 18.82 9.45
C ILE A 113 1.78 20.16 9.31
N GLU A 114 3.09 20.12 9.10
CA GLU A 114 3.89 21.31 8.79
C GLU A 114 3.99 21.46 7.26
N GLU A 115 3.43 22.55 6.73
CA GLU A 115 3.61 22.97 5.33
C GLU A 115 4.96 23.67 5.21
N LEU A 116 5.93 23.04 4.55
CA LEU A 116 7.33 23.48 4.60
C LEU A 116 7.70 24.48 3.51
N SER A 117 6.99 24.45 2.37
CA SER A 117 7.26 25.37 1.27
C SER A 117 6.13 25.29 0.24
N VAL A 118 5.59 26.44 -0.15
CA VAL A 118 4.77 26.63 -1.34
C VAL A 118 5.67 27.25 -2.39
N THR A 119 5.84 26.58 -3.52
CA THR A 119 6.51 27.18 -4.68
C THR A 119 5.43 27.31 -5.77
N ASP A 120 5.14 28.56 -6.16
CA ASP A 120 4.31 28.86 -7.33
C ASP A 120 5.01 28.43 -8.63
#